data_AF-A0A3B8QDP3-F1
#
_entry.id   AF-A0A3B8QDP3-F1
#
_cell.length_a   1.000
_cell.length_b   1.000
_cell.length_c   1.000
_cell.angle_alpha   90.00
_cell.angle_beta   90.00
_cell.angle_gamma   90.00
#
_symmetry.space_group_name_H-M   'P 1'
#
loop_
_entity.id
_entity.type
_entity.pdbx_description
1 polymer ?
#
loop_
_entity_poly.entity_id
_entity_poly.type
_entity_poly.pdbx_seq_one_letter_code
_entity_poly.pdbx_strand_id
1 'polypeptide(L)'
;MGQTLEHNLEALYRQLASLTRQVDELRRVVAEAEHDSPTARCVALRKVLQEVLYDVHFRRFGKRPGSGDTLEQLQIRLLKEGSFPEDLRSKANLVRELGNDGAHMTTPRGKNDVALSLGALLPVLEWYFRQHRPEMAISEQGSVNRESARIDESVSAADPPAPFPTRPKQKLWLAVGFGVLVLVAAAWSYYRAQPPKTANIAEMVDFATSVEKAMALPGNVETVQTVFADWQRRAHQLPATELRGQLLAEIEAAREAARLRTLAAVNEHLRTIQRLLETQTRQ
;
A
#
# COMPACT_ATOMS: atom_id res chain seq x y z
N MET A 1 -7.62 25.51 -36.13
CA MET A 1 -7.73 25.28 -34.67
C MET A 1 -8.41 23.96 -34.31
N GLY A 2 -9.42 23.47 -35.06
CA GLY A 2 -10.05 22.16 -34.75
C GLY A 2 -9.11 20.94 -34.85
N GLN A 3 -8.29 20.86 -35.90
CA GLN A 3 -7.42 19.69 -36.15
C GLN A 3 -6.36 19.45 -35.06
N THR A 4 -5.83 20.51 -34.44
CA THR A 4 -4.83 20.37 -33.37
C THR A 4 -5.45 19.86 -32.06
N LEU A 5 -6.74 20.16 -31.84
CA LEU A 5 -7.46 19.77 -30.63
C LEU A 5 -7.88 18.29 -30.71
N GLU A 6 -8.36 17.86 -31.87
CA GLU A 6 -8.68 16.46 -32.15
C GLU A 6 -7.44 15.56 -32.07
N HIS A 7 -6.30 16.00 -32.61
CA HIS A 7 -5.06 15.24 -32.55
C HIS A 7 -4.53 15.06 -31.11
N ASN A 8 -4.68 16.09 -30.28
CA ASN A 8 -4.32 16.03 -28.86
C ASN A 8 -5.28 15.11 -28.07
N LEU A 9 -6.58 15.14 -28.37
CA LEU A 9 -7.57 14.26 -27.76
C LEU A 9 -7.33 12.80 -28.11
N GLU A 10 -7.03 12.49 -29.37
CA GLU A 10 -6.66 11.13 -29.78
C GLU A 10 -5.37 10.65 -29.11
N ALA A 11 -4.38 11.53 -28.97
CA ALA A 11 -3.13 11.20 -28.28
C ALA A 11 -3.41 10.86 -26.80
N LEU A 12 -4.26 11.66 -26.14
CA LEU A 12 -4.69 11.41 -24.76
C LEU A 12 -5.50 10.12 -24.62
N TYR A 13 -6.45 9.84 -25.51
CA TYR A 13 -7.21 8.58 -25.47
C TYR A 13 -6.33 7.36 -25.71
N ARG A 14 -5.37 7.44 -26.64
CA ARG A 14 -4.38 6.37 -26.86
C ARG A 14 -3.50 6.16 -25.63
N GLN A 15 -3.12 7.25 -24.95
CA GLN A 15 -2.35 7.19 -23.72
C GLN A 15 -3.17 6.54 -22.59
N LEU A 16 -4.46 6.89 -22.44
CA LEU A 16 -5.39 6.34 -21.46
C LEU A 16 -5.70 4.86 -21.69
N ALA A 17 -5.95 4.46 -22.94
CA ALA A 17 -6.20 3.05 -23.31
C ALA A 17 -4.95 2.17 -23.22
N SER A 18 -3.77 2.77 -23.41
CA SER A 18 -2.50 2.10 -23.15
C SER A 18 -2.26 1.94 -21.66
N LEU A 19 -2.61 2.96 -20.86
CA LEU A 19 -2.52 2.96 -19.40
C LEU A 19 -3.33 1.79 -18.85
N THR A 20 -4.61 1.77 -19.18
CA THR A 20 -5.60 0.77 -18.73
C THR A 20 -5.20 -0.69 -19.05
N ARG A 21 -4.54 -0.96 -20.18
CA ARG A 21 -4.11 -2.33 -20.50
C ARG A 21 -2.92 -2.81 -19.67
N GLN A 22 -1.98 -1.93 -19.34
CA GLN A 22 -0.79 -2.32 -18.57
C GLN A 22 -1.07 -2.35 -17.07
N VAL A 23 -2.03 -1.52 -16.67
CA VAL A 23 -2.81 -1.58 -15.43
C VAL A 23 -3.35 -2.99 -15.20
N ASP A 24 -4.09 -3.51 -16.18
CA ASP A 24 -4.69 -4.84 -16.08
C ASP A 24 -3.63 -5.95 -16.07
N GLU A 25 -2.52 -5.81 -16.79
CA GLU A 25 -1.43 -6.79 -16.77
C GLU A 25 -0.69 -6.83 -15.43
N LEU A 26 -0.44 -5.69 -14.76
CA LEU A 26 0.20 -5.69 -13.44
C LEU A 26 -0.76 -6.13 -12.33
N ARG A 27 -2.06 -5.83 -12.46
CA ARG A 27 -3.10 -6.52 -11.66
C ARG A 27 -3.05 -8.01 -11.88
N ARG A 28 -2.92 -8.45 -13.12
CA ARG A 28 -2.84 -9.86 -13.47
C ARG A 28 -1.60 -10.50 -12.86
N VAL A 29 -0.42 -9.87 -12.91
CA VAL A 29 0.80 -10.39 -12.27
C VAL A 29 0.66 -10.42 -10.73
N VAL A 30 0.06 -9.40 -10.12
CA VAL A 30 -0.17 -9.37 -8.66
C VAL A 30 -1.24 -10.38 -8.23
N ALA A 31 -2.28 -10.58 -9.03
CA ALA A 31 -3.37 -11.53 -8.78
C ALA A 31 -2.95 -12.98 -9.08
N GLU A 32 -2.18 -13.23 -10.16
CA GLU A 32 -1.49 -14.50 -10.39
C GLU A 32 -0.54 -14.78 -9.21
N ALA A 33 0.20 -13.76 -8.76
CA ALA A 33 1.04 -13.86 -7.58
C ALA A 33 0.26 -14.08 -6.29
N GLU A 34 -1.03 -13.74 -6.22
CA GLU A 34 -1.89 -14.00 -5.06
C GLU A 34 -2.12 -15.50 -4.86
N HIS A 35 -2.09 -16.28 -5.94
CA HIS A 35 -2.05 -17.74 -5.93
C HIS A 35 -0.65 -18.32 -5.73
N ASP A 36 0.40 -17.53 -5.99
CA ASP A 36 1.78 -17.95 -5.81
C ASP A 36 2.27 -17.89 -4.35
N SER A 37 3.27 -18.71 -4.06
CA SER A 37 3.99 -18.70 -2.78
C SER A 37 4.57 -17.31 -2.48
N PRO A 38 4.64 -16.88 -1.20
CA PRO A 38 5.22 -15.58 -0.85
C PRO A 38 6.66 -15.39 -1.37
N THR A 39 7.41 -16.49 -1.46
CA THR A 39 8.75 -16.55 -2.07
C THR A 39 8.75 -16.04 -3.51
N ALA A 40 7.84 -16.52 -4.35
CA ALA A 40 7.73 -16.09 -5.75
C ALA A 40 7.40 -14.60 -5.86
N ARG A 41 6.58 -14.07 -4.95
CA ARG A 41 6.23 -12.63 -4.92
C ARG A 41 7.46 -11.77 -4.63
N CYS A 42 8.28 -12.14 -3.66
CA CYS A 42 9.53 -11.41 -3.38
C CYS A 42 10.48 -11.41 -4.60
N VAL A 43 10.55 -12.52 -5.35
CA VAL A 43 11.31 -12.59 -6.60
C VAL A 43 10.73 -11.65 -7.65
N ALA A 44 9.41 -11.59 -7.80
CA ALA A 44 8.75 -10.68 -8.73
C ALA A 44 9.01 -9.21 -8.37
N LEU A 45 8.89 -8.83 -7.10
CA LEU A 45 9.18 -7.46 -6.63
C LEU A 45 10.65 -7.06 -6.89
N ARG A 46 11.61 -7.98 -6.71
CA ARG A 46 13.01 -7.75 -7.10
C ARG A 46 13.17 -7.52 -8.60
N LYS A 47 12.45 -8.25 -9.46
CA LYS A 47 12.49 -8.03 -10.92
C LYS A 47 11.95 -6.65 -11.29
N VAL A 48 10.90 -6.17 -10.62
CA VAL A 48 10.39 -4.81 -10.81
C VAL A 48 11.45 -3.78 -10.45
N LEU A 49 12.12 -3.92 -9.30
CA LEU A 49 13.24 -3.04 -8.93
C LEU A 49 14.36 -3.07 -9.99
N GLN A 50 14.69 -4.25 -10.52
CA GLN A 50 15.69 -4.39 -11.56
C GLN A 50 15.33 -3.61 -12.83
N GLU A 51 14.10 -3.73 -13.33
CA GLU A 51 13.68 -2.99 -14.53
C GLU A 51 13.69 -1.47 -14.31
N VAL A 52 13.33 -1.01 -13.11
CA VAL A 52 13.40 0.41 -12.74
C VAL A 52 14.84 0.92 -12.82
N LEU A 53 15.78 0.24 -12.14
CA LEU A 53 17.18 0.65 -12.17
C LEU A 53 17.81 0.52 -13.56
N TYR A 54 17.37 -0.47 -14.35
CA TYR A 54 17.81 -0.67 -15.73
C TYR A 54 17.41 0.51 -16.60
N ASP A 55 16.19 1.02 -16.44
CA ASP A 55 15.78 2.18 -17.22
C ASP A 55 16.44 3.47 -16.75
N VAL A 56 16.58 3.70 -15.44
CA VAL A 56 17.34 4.86 -14.92
C VAL A 56 18.74 4.88 -15.53
N HIS A 57 19.41 3.73 -15.55
CA HIS A 57 20.71 3.59 -16.20
C HIS A 57 20.64 3.84 -17.70
N PHE A 58 19.68 3.26 -18.41
CA PHE A 58 19.51 3.46 -19.85
C PHE A 58 19.31 4.94 -20.20
N ARG A 59 18.48 5.67 -19.45
CA ARG A 59 18.28 7.11 -19.64
C ARG A 59 19.53 7.91 -19.39
N ARG A 60 20.28 7.56 -18.33
CA ARG A 60 21.45 8.33 -17.92
C ARG A 60 22.64 8.12 -18.84
N PHE A 61 22.88 6.90 -19.29
CA PHE A 61 24.09 6.52 -20.02
C PHE A 61 23.85 6.14 -21.49
N GLY A 62 22.60 6.16 -21.96
CA GLY A 62 22.24 5.81 -23.34
C GLY A 62 22.42 4.33 -23.70
N LYS A 63 22.83 3.48 -22.74
CA LYS A 63 23.09 2.06 -22.93
C LYS A 63 22.43 1.23 -21.83
N ARG A 64 21.89 0.07 -22.21
CA ARG A 64 21.32 -0.88 -21.25
C ARG A 64 22.46 -1.53 -20.45
N PRO A 65 22.28 -1.82 -19.15
CA PRO A 65 23.25 -2.61 -18.39
C PRO A 65 23.55 -3.93 -19.12
N GLY A 66 24.79 -4.43 -18.96
CA GLY A 66 25.18 -5.72 -19.55
C GLY A 66 24.41 -6.87 -18.88
N SER A 67 24.25 -8.00 -19.57
CA SER A 67 23.60 -9.20 -19.01
C SER A 67 24.32 -9.77 -17.77
N GLY A 68 25.60 -9.43 -17.58
CA GLY A 68 26.38 -9.79 -16.39
C GLY A 68 26.33 -8.78 -15.25
N ASP A 69 25.72 -7.60 -15.43
CA ASP A 69 25.62 -6.60 -14.36
C ASP A 69 24.62 -7.08 -13.30
N THR A 70 25.11 -7.31 -12.08
CA THR A 70 24.23 -7.64 -10.95
C THR A 70 23.42 -6.41 -10.53
N LEU A 71 22.27 -6.64 -9.89
CA LEU A 71 21.43 -5.56 -9.39
C LEU A 71 22.18 -4.64 -8.40
N GLU A 72 23.05 -5.23 -7.59
CA GLU A 72 23.90 -4.51 -6.63
C GLU A 72 24.95 -3.64 -7.33
N GLN A 73 25.65 -4.19 -8.33
CA GLN A 73 26.62 -3.41 -9.11
C GLN A 73 25.95 -2.23 -9.81
N LEU A 74 24.76 -2.45 -10.36
CA LEU A 74 23.98 -1.40 -11.00
C LEU A 74 23.59 -0.29 -10.00
N GLN A 75 23.10 -0.68 -8.82
CA GLN A 75 22.74 0.25 -7.76
C GLN A 75 23.95 1.07 -7.28
N ILE A 76 25.11 0.43 -7.04
CA ILE A 76 26.35 1.12 -6.65
C ILE A 76 26.77 2.13 -7.73
N ARG A 77 26.70 1.75 -9.00
CA ARG A 77 27.03 2.63 -10.13
C ARG A 77 26.10 3.85 -10.17
N LEU A 78 24.79 3.63 -10.03
CA LEU A 78 23.81 4.72 -10.04
C LEU A 78 23.98 5.68 -8.84
N LEU A 79 24.31 5.15 -7.66
CA LEU A 79 24.62 5.94 -6.46
C LEU A 79 25.87 6.79 -6.66
N LYS A 80 26.96 6.20 -7.14
CA LYS A 80 28.23 6.90 -7.39
C LYS A 80 28.06 8.07 -8.36
N GLU A 81 27.18 7.91 -9.35
CA GLU A 81 26.89 8.91 -10.39
C GLU A 81 25.79 9.90 -9.98
N GLY A 82 25.31 9.85 -8.72
CA GLY A 82 24.26 10.73 -8.20
C GLY A 82 22.91 10.58 -8.90
N SER A 83 22.72 9.50 -9.65
CA SER A 83 21.49 9.24 -10.44
C SER A 83 20.47 8.39 -9.69
N PHE A 84 20.82 7.92 -8.49
CA PHE A 84 19.93 7.26 -7.55
C PHE A 84 20.12 7.88 -6.16
N PRO A 85 19.06 8.29 -5.45
CA PRO A 85 19.16 8.91 -4.14
C PRO A 85 19.74 7.98 -3.08
N GLU A 86 20.58 8.53 -2.21
CA GLU A 86 21.26 7.76 -1.17
C GLU A 86 20.28 7.27 -0.08
N ASP A 87 19.25 8.04 0.23
CA ASP A 87 18.18 7.69 1.19
C ASP A 87 17.33 6.49 0.74
N LEU A 88 17.24 6.24 -0.58
CA LEU A 88 16.54 5.09 -1.14
C LEU A 88 17.39 3.83 -1.23
N ARG A 89 18.70 3.92 -0.94
CA ARG A 89 19.64 2.79 -1.02
C ARG A 89 19.23 1.63 -0.13
N SER A 90 18.92 1.90 1.14
CA SER A 90 18.55 0.86 2.11
C SER A 90 17.27 0.13 1.70
N LYS A 91 16.31 0.85 1.10
CA LYS A 91 15.05 0.29 0.61
C LYS A 91 15.27 -0.64 -0.59
N ALA A 92 16.04 -0.19 -1.57
CA ALA A 92 16.41 -1.02 -2.72
C ALA A 92 17.20 -2.27 -2.30
N ASN A 93 18.10 -2.14 -1.31
CA ASN A 93 18.83 -3.29 -0.75
C ASN A 93 17.89 -4.31 -0.13
N LEU A 94 16.90 -3.87 0.67
CA LEU A 94 15.93 -4.76 1.31
C LEU A 94 15.13 -5.55 0.28
N VAL A 95 14.63 -4.89 -0.78
CA VAL A 95 13.90 -5.57 -1.88
C VAL A 95 14.79 -6.60 -2.57
N ARG A 96 16.04 -6.24 -2.86
CA ARG A 96 17.03 -7.12 -3.49
C ARG A 96 17.31 -8.35 -2.61
N GLU A 97 17.57 -8.17 -1.33
CA GLU A 97 17.90 -9.25 -0.39
C GLU A 97 16.72 -10.21 -0.21
N LEU A 98 15.51 -9.68 0.01
CA LEU A 98 14.31 -10.51 0.14
C LEU A 98 14.03 -11.33 -1.11
N GLY A 99 14.23 -10.76 -2.30
CA GLY A 99 14.09 -11.45 -3.57
C GLY A 99 15.26 -12.38 -3.94
N ASN A 100 16.48 -12.11 -3.49
CA ASN A 100 17.65 -12.97 -3.68
C ASN A 100 17.47 -14.28 -2.91
N ASP A 101 17.21 -14.17 -1.61
CA ASP A 101 17.00 -15.35 -0.75
C ASP A 101 15.80 -16.18 -1.21
N GLY A 102 14.77 -15.51 -1.75
CA GLY A 102 13.64 -16.20 -2.36
C GLY A 102 14.01 -16.98 -3.63
N ALA A 103 14.88 -16.41 -4.47
CA ALA A 103 15.35 -17.08 -5.68
C ALA A 103 16.32 -18.24 -5.40
N HIS A 104 17.12 -18.13 -4.34
CA HIS A 104 18.08 -19.16 -3.96
C HIS A 104 17.50 -20.22 -3.00
N MET A 105 16.21 -20.12 -2.68
CA MET A 105 15.48 -21.03 -1.77
C MET A 105 16.16 -21.23 -0.41
N THR A 106 17.01 -20.29 0.02
CA THR A 106 17.78 -20.41 1.26
C THR A 106 16.88 -20.41 2.50
N THR A 107 15.77 -19.67 2.43
CA THR A 107 14.76 -19.61 3.49
C THR A 107 13.39 -19.32 2.88
N PRO A 108 12.34 -20.10 3.22
CA PRO A 108 10.99 -19.81 2.77
C PRO A 108 10.56 -18.41 3.22
N ARG A 109 9.96 -17.63 2.32
CA ARG A 109 9.44 -16.29 2.65
C ARG A 109 8.03 -16.37 3.20
N GLY A 110 7.76 -15.53 4.19
CA GLY A 110 6.43 -15.33 4.75
C GLY A 110 5.70 -14.14 4.11
N LYS A 111 4.42 -13.98 4.47
CA LYS A 111 3.61 -12.82 4.05
C LYS A 111 4.22 -11.48 4.51
N ASN A 112 4.87 -11.48 5.68
CA ASN A 112 5.53 -10.29 6.21
C ASN A 112 6.70 -9.84 5.34
N ASP A 113 7.47 -10.77 4.78
CA ASP A 113 8.59 -10.45 3.88
C ASP A 113 8.08 -9.77 2.60
N VAL A 114 6.96 -10.23 2.07
CA VAL A 114 6.32 -9.61 0.90
C VAL A 114 5.89 -8.18 1.23
N ALA A 115 5.24 -7.97 2.38
CA ALA A 115 4.82 -6.64 2.82
C ALA A 115 6.01 -5.70 3.04
N LEU A 116 7.11 -6.18 3.64
CA LEU A 116 8.35 -5.41 3.84
C LEU A 116 9.00 -5.04 2.51
N SER A 117 9.16 -6.01 1.61
CA SER A 117 9.70 -5.79 0.26
C SER A 117 8.84 -4.77 -0.49
N LEU A 118 7.53 -4.89 -0.39
CA LEU A 118 6.61 -3.97 -1.02
C LEU A 118 6.72 -2.54 -0.46
N GLY A 119 6.67 -2.40 0.86
CA GLY A 119 6.80 -1.10 1.52
C GLY A 119 8.14 -0.41 1.22
N ALA A 120 9.20 -1.18 0.99
CA ALA A 120 10.49 -0.67 0.55
C ALA A 120 10.52 -0.29 -0.94
N LEU A 121 9.83 -1.04 -1.80
CA LEU A 121 9.79 -0.75 -3.23
C LEU A 121 8.99 0.51 -3.56
N LEU A 122 7.91 0.79 -2.82
CA LEU A 122 7.00 1.92 -3.10
C LEU A 122 7.72 3.30 -3.18
N PRO A 123 8.54 3.72 -2.20
CA PRO A 123 9.27 4.99 -2.30
C PRO A 123 10.26 5.04 -3.48
N VAL A 124 10.83 3.90 -3.89
CA VAL A 124 11.71 3.82 -5.06
C VAL A 124 10.92 4.09 -6.33
N LEU A 125 9.74 3.49 -6.45
CA LEU A 125 8.85 3.72 -7.59
C LEU A 125 8.35 5.17 -7.63
N GLU A 126 7.96 5.73 -6.50
CA GLU A 126 7.54 7.12 -6.40
C GLU A 126 8.62 8.10 -6.87
N TRP A 127 9.85 7.95 -6.36
CA TRP A 127 10.98 8.76 -6.80
C TRP A 127 11.23 8.62 -8.30
N TYR A 128 11.25 7.38 -8.79
CA TYR A 128 11.48 7.08 -10.20
C TYR A 128 10.46 7.77 -11.09
N PHE A 129 9.18 7.72 -10.73
CA PHE A 129 8.14 8.40 -11.50
C PHE A 129 8.29 9.91 -11.47
N ARG A 130 8.56 10.48 -10.29
CA ARG A 130 8.72 11.92 -10.15
C ARG A 130 9.88 12.46 -10.99
N GLN A 131 11.03 11.77 -10.99
CA GLN A 131 12.26 12.29 -11.60
C GLN A 131 12.45 11.89 -13.07
N HIS A 132 12.12 10.65 -13.42
CA HIS A 132 12.41 10.12 -14.75
C HIS A 132 11.19 10.02 -15.65
N ARG A 133 9.99 10.27 -15.08
CA ARG A 133 8.70 10.21 -15.76
C ARG A 133 7.72 11.33 -15.37
N PRO A 134 8.12 12.61 -15.44
CA PRO A 134 7.23 13.72 -15.10
C PRO A 134 5.95 13.73 -15.96
N GLU A 135 5.99 13.17 -17.17
CA GLU A 135 4.80 13.01 -18.02
C GLU A 135 3.68 12.18 -17.38
N MET A 136 3.98 11.37 -16.36
CA MET A 136 2.99 10.60 -15.61
C MET A 136 2.48 11.33 -14.36
N ALA A 137 3.20 12.32 -13.84
CA ALA A 137 2.81 13.08 -12.66
C ALA A 137 1.75 14.17 -12.94
N ILE A 138 1.53 14.54 -14.20
CA ILE A 138 0.72 15.71 -14.59
C ILE A 138 -0.80 15.40 -14.61
N SER A 139 -1.21 14.15 -14.35
CA SER A 139 -2.62 13.73 -14.47
C SER A 139 -3.55 14.21 -13.35
N GLU A 140 -3.02 14.75 -12.24
CA GLU A 140 -3.86 15.21 -11.11
C GLU A 140 -4.08 16.74 -11.05
N GLN A 141 -3.30 17.55 -11.78
CA GLN A 141 -3.35 19.02 -11.65
C GLN A 141 -3.79 19.75 -12.93
N GLY A 142 -4.04 19.01 -14.02
CA GLY A 142 -4.26 19.57 -15.35
C GLY A 142 -5.65 20.13 -15.66
N SER A 143 -6.66 20.04 -14.77
CA SER A 143 -8.01 20.54 -15.08
C SER A 143 -8.28 21.99 -14.68
N VAL A 144 -7.35 22.70 -14.01
CA VAL A 144 -7.67 24.01 -13.41
C VAL A 144 -6.87 25.19 -13.98
N ASN A 145 -5.72 25.01 -14.65
CA ASN A 145 -4.78 26.15 -14.80
C ASN A 145 -4.22 26.47 -16.20
N ARG A 146 -4.82 25.97 -17.30
CA ARG A 146 -4.31 26.28 -18.66
C ARG A 146 -5.12 27.28 -19.49
N GLU A 147 -6.19 27.86 -18.93
CA GLU A 147 -6.96 28.92 -19.60
C GLU A 147 -6.27 30.30 -19.51
N SER A 148 -5.36 30.51 -18.55
CA SER A 148 -4.84 31.86 -18.23
C SER A 148 -3.51 32.25 -18.90
N ALA A 149 -2.87 31.38 -19.68
CA ALA A 149 -1.51 31.61 -20.18
C ALA A 149 -1.38 31.59 -21.72
N ARG A 150 -2.42 31.96 -22.46
CA ARG A 150 -2.43 31.94 -23.94
C ARG A 150 -2.64 33.29 -24.62
N ILE A 151 -2.29 34.37 -23.93
CA ILE A 151 -2.07 35.68 -24.54
C ILE A 151 -0.58 35.97 -24.29
N ASP A 152 0.17 36.33 -25.33
CA ASP A 152 1.62 36.61 -25.35
C ASP A 152 2.59 35.42 -25.46
N GLU A 153 2.70 34.80 -26.65
CA GLU A 153 4.03 34.53 -27.23
C GLU A 153 3.91 34.12 -28.71
N SER A 154 4.13 35.09 -29.60
CA SER A 154 4.15 34.89 -31.04
C SER A 154 5.40 35.54 -31.66
N VAL A 155 6.61 35.05 -31.36
CA VAL A 155 7.80 35.35 -32.19
C VAL A 155 8.83 34.21 -32.16
N SER A 156 9.27 33.84 -33.37
CA SER A 156 10.57 33.25 -33.73
C SER A 156 10.61 31.75 -34.05
N ALA A 157 10.59 31.49 -35.36
CA ALA A 157 10.81 30.21 -36.00
C ALA A 157 12.30 29.85 -36.08
N ALA A 158 12.64 28.63 -35.68
CA ALA A 158 13.83 27.91 -36.11
C ALA A 158 13.49 26.42 -36.24
N ASP A 159 13.86 25.81 -37.37
CA ASP A 159 13.50 24.43 -37.72
C ASP A 159 14.14 23.38 -36.79
N PRO A 160 13.39 22.36 -36.33
CA PRO A 160 13.96 21.26 -35.56
C PRO A 160 14.54 20.14 -36.45
N PRO A 161 15.56 19.41 -35.96
CA PRO A 161 16.17 18.28 -36.67
C PRO A 161 15.27 17.03 -36.70
N ALA A 162 15.52 16.18 -37.70
CA ALA A 162 14.72 15.04 -38.14
C ALA A 162 14.32 14.01 -37.06
N PRO A 163 13.18 13.31 -37.23
CA PRO A 163 12.65 12.37 -36.24
C PRO A 163 13.40 11.03 -36.21
N PHE A 164 13.80 10.60 -35.00
CA PHE A 164 14.31 9.25 -34.73
C PHE A 164 13.18 8.20 -34.76
N PRO A 165 13.49 6.94 -35.12
CA PRO A 165 12.49 5.88 -35.23
C PRO A 165 11.92 5.47 -33.87
N THR A 166 10.61 5.67 -33.68
CA THR A 166 9.86 5.24 -32.51
C THR A 166 9.27 3.84 -32.69
N ARG A 167 9.78 2.84 -31.97
CA ARG A 167 9.10 1.57 -31.60
C ARG A 167 9.70 1.00 -30.29
N PRO A 168 9.03 0.09 -29.55
CA PRO A 168 7.71 0.13 -28.95
C PRO A 168 7.87 0.20 -27.40
N LYS A 169 8.36 1.32 -26.87
CA LYS A 169 8.77 1.41 -25.46
C LYS A 169 7.62 1.74 -24.49
N GLN A 170 6.51 2.31 -24.96
CA GLN A 170 5.34 2.72 -24.14
C GLN A 170 4.68 1.58 -23.34
N LYS A 171 4.89 0.31 -23.71
CA LYS A 171 4.26 -0.87 -23.10
C LYS A 171 4.83 -1.28 -21.73
N LEU A 172 6.02 -0.79 -21.37
CA LEU A 172 6.67 -1.11 -20.09
C LEU A 172 6.34 -0.09 -18.99
N TRP A 173 5.75 1.05 -19.35
CA TRP A 173 5.75 2.27 -18.54
C TRP A 173 4.52 2.49 -17.69
N LEU A 174 3.39 2.07 -18.23
CA LEU A 174 2.09 2.15 -17.59
C LEU A 174 1.86 0.91 -16.73
N ALA A 175 2.65 -0.15 -16.96
CA ALA A 175 2.79 -1.28 -16.08
C ALA A 175 3.22 -0.77 -14.70
N VAL A 176 4.38 -0.13 -14.59
CA VAL A 176 4.94 0.23 -13.28
C VAL A 176 4.06 1.24 -12.52
N GLY A 177 3.47 2.24 -13.20
CA GLY A 177 2.67 3.29 -12.56
C GLY A 177 1.40 2.74 -11.92
N PHE A 178 0.80 1.73 -12.54
CA PHE A 178 -0.34 1.05 -11.95
C PHE A 178 0.02 -0.09 -11.02
N GLY A 179 1.21 -0.67 -11.15
CA GLY A 179 1.77 -1.53 -10.12
C GLY A 179 1.76 -0.83 -8.77
N VAL A 180 2.13 0.46 -8.70
CA VAL A 180 2.02 1.25 -7.48
C VAL A 180 0.56 1.40 -7.02
N LEU A 181 -0.36 1.75 -7.92
CA LEU A 181 -1.77 1.94 -7.56
C LEU A 181 -2.45 0.64 -7.10
N VAL A 182 -2.10 -0.50 -7.70
CA VAL A 182 -2.55 -1.85 -7.35
C VAL A 182 -1.90 -2.32 -6.08
N LEU A 183 -0.64 -1.99 -5.83
CA LEU A 183 0.02 -2.32 -4.58
C LEU A 183 -0.51 -1.45 -3.44
N VAL A 184 -0.92 -0.21 -3.70
CA VAL A 184 -1.65 0.63 -2.73
C VAL A 184 -3.06 0.07 -2.52
N ALA A 185 -3.77 -0.33 -3.58
CA ALA A 185 -5.10 -0.92 -3.47
C ALA A 185 -5.09 -2.33 -2.87
N ALA A 186 -4.03 -3.11 -3.08
CA ALA A 186 -3.81 -4.44 -2.52
C ALA A 186 -3.23 -4.34 -1.12
N ALA A 187 -2.41 -3.33 -0.79
CA ALA A 187 -2.04 -3.03 0.58
C ALA A 187 -3.25 -2.51 1.37
N TRP A 188 -4.09 -1.68 0.76
CA TRP A 188 -5.36 -1.23 1.34
C TRP A 188 -6.32 -2.41 1.48
N SER A 189 -6.51 -3.21 0.44
CA SER A 189 -7.33 -4.43 0.48
C SER A 189 -6.75 -5.46 1.44
N TYR A 190 -5.42 -5.57 1.59
CA TYR A 190 -4.75 -6.43 2.57
C TYR A 190 -4.89 -5.88 3.98
N TYR A 191 -4.90 -4.56 4.18
CA TYR A 191 -5.26 -3.92 5.45
C TYR A 191 -6.74 -4.09 5.78
N ARG A 192 -7.61 -4.17 4.77
CA ARG A 192 -9.07 -4.42 4.88
C ARG A 192 -9.43 -5.90 5.02
N ALA A 193 -8.62 -6.77 4.41
CA ALA A 193 -8.79 -8.23 4.35
C ALA A 193 -7.83 -8.97 5.29
N GLN A 194 -6.97 -8.26 6.03
CA GLN A 194 -6.66 -8.71 7.37
C GLN A 194 -8.03 -8.87 8.04
N PRO A 195 -8.47 -10.09 8.35
CA PRO A 195 -9.68 -10.23 9.15
C PRO A 195 -9.46 -9.33 10.36
N PRO A 196 -10.36 -8.39 10.70
CA PRO A 196 -10.18 -7.53 11.86
C PRO A 196 -9.94 -8.48 13.02
N LYS A 197 -8.68 -8.65 13.46
CA LYS A 197 -8.17 -9.85 14.17
C LYS A 197 -9.35 -10.69 14.64
N THR A 198 -9.85 -11.65 13.86
CA THR A 198 -11.08 -12.35 14.26
C THR A 198 -10.83 -13.16 15.54
N ALA A 199 -9.56 -13.42 15.83
CA ALA A 199 -9.05 -13.81 17.14
C ALA A 199 -9.49 -12.85 18.28
N ASN A 200 -9.46 -11.53 18.09
CA ASN A 200 -9.92 -10.57 19.09
C ASN A 200 -11.44 -10.55 19.26
N ILE A 201 -12.25 -10.80 18.23
CA ILE A 201 -13.73 -10.75 18.35
C ILE A 201 -14.26 -12.03 18.99
N ALA A 202 -13.78 -13.20 18.58
CA ALA A 202 -14.09 -14.47 19.26
C ALA A 202 -13.60 -14.46 20.72
N GLU A 203 -12.39 -13.94 20.98
CA GLU A 203 -11.91 -13.72 22.35
C GLU A 203 -12.76 -12.71 23.13
N MET A 204 -13.30 -11.67 22.49
CA MET A 204 -14.20 -10.70 23.14
C MET A 204 -15.60 -11.27 23.44
N VAL A 205 -16.09 -12.22 22.64
CA VAL A 205 -17.35 -12.95 22.89
C VAL A 205 -17.18 -14.02 23.99
N ASP A 206 -16.10 -14.82 23.94
CA ASP A 206 -15.74 -15.74 25.03
C ASP A 206 -15.47 -15.00 26.35
N PHE A 207 -14.99 -13.76 26.25
CA PHE A 207 -14.82 -12.86 27.38
C PHE A 207 -16.15 -12.36 27.98
N ALA A 208 -17.13 -11.94 27.16
CA ALA A 208 -18.45 -11.52 27.68
C ALA A 208 -19.10 -12.67 28.49
N THR A 209 -18.92 -13.89 27.99
CA THR A 209 -19.31 -15.14 28.66
C THR A 209 -18.51 -15.38 29.97
N SER A 210 -17.25 -14.94 30.03
CA SER A 210 -16.40 -15.06 31.22
C SER A 210 -16.76 -14.03 32.31
N VAL A 211 -17.17 -12.81 31.94
CA VAL A 211 -17.71 -11.80 32.87
C VAL A 211 -19.02 -12.29 33.48
N GLU A 212 -19.93 -12.79 32.65
CA GLU A 212 -21.21 -13.33 33.12
C GLU A 212 -21.00 -14.46 34.13
N LYS A 213 -20.06 -15.38 33.85
CA LYS A 213 -19.64 -16.44 34.79
C LYS A 213 -19.00 -15.90 36.07
N ALA A 214 -18.16 -14.87 35.98
CA ALA A 214 -17.50 -14.26 37.14
C ALA A 214 -18.49 -13.50 38.04
N MET A 215 -19.51 -12.85 37.46
CA MET A 215 -20.56 -12.17 38.19
C MET A 215 -21.59 -13.12 38.81
N ALA A 216 -21.75 -14.32 38.26
CA ALA A 216 -22.63 -15.35 38.83
C ALA A 216 -22.09 -15.95 40.15
N LEU A 217 -20.80 -15.74 40.45
CA LEU A 217 -20.18 -16.22 41.68
C LEU A 217 -20.31 -15.17 42.81
N PRO A 218 -21.01 -15.49 43.92
CA PRO A 218 -21.16 -14.54 45.03
C PRO A 218 -19.81 -14.24 45.69
N GLY A 219 -19.48 -12.95 45.82
CA GLY A 219 -18.29 -12.47 46.54
C GLY A 219 -17.08 -12.10 45.69
N ASN A 220 -17.16 -12.15 44.35
CA ASN A 220 -15.98 -12.06 43.49
C ASN A 220 -15.69 -10.68 42.86
N VAL A 221 -15.81 -9.61 43.67
CA VAL A 221 -15.62 -8.22 43.20
C VAL A 221 -14.21 -7.99 42.63
N GLU A 222 -13.20 -8.63 43.21
CA GLU A 222 -11.81 -8.50 42.78
C GLU A 222 -11.57 -9.12 41.39
N THR A 223 -12.18 -10.29 41.11
CA THR A 223 -12.11 -10.90 39.77
C THR A 223 -12.85 -10.05 38.73
N VAL A 224 -13.97 -9.43 39.10
CA VAL A 224 -14.68 -8.54 38.18
C VAL A 224 -13.84 -7.31 37.85
N GLN A 225 -13.11 -6.73 38.83
CA GLN A 225 -12.23 -5.59 38.59
C GLN A 225 -11.01 -5.93 37.71
N THR A 226 -10.38 -7.09 37.92
CA THR A 226 -9.24 -7.51 37.08
C THR A 226 -9.67 -7.75 35.64
N VAL A 227 -10.87 -8.29 35.45
CA VAL A 227 -11.49 -8.51 34.13
C VAL A 227 -11.78 -7.17 33.42
N PHE A 228 -12.32 -6.16 34.10
CA PHE A 228 -12.51 -4.82 33.52
C PHE A 228 -11.18 -4.12 33.19
N ALA A 229 -10.16 -4.25 34.04
CA ALA A 229 -8.83 -3.64 33.79
C ALA A 229 -8.11 -4.26 32.58
N ASP A 230 -8.30 -5.55 32.34
CA ASP A 230 -7.82 -6.19 31.11
C ASP A 230 -8.54 -5.65 29.87
N TRP A 231 -9.85 -5.40 29.99
CA TRP A 231 -10.67 -4.84 28.92
C TRP A 231 -10.29 -3.44 28.50
N GLN A 232 -10.04 -2.56 29.47
CA GLN A 232 -9.53 -1.23 29.19
C GLN A 232 -8.19 -1.27 28.46
N ARG A 233 -7.25 -2.15 28.88
CA ARG A 233 -5.97 -2.34 28.20
C ARG A 233 -6.14 -2.81 26.75
N ARG A 234 -7.03 -3.77 26.49
CA ARG A 234 -7.30 -4.28 25.13
C ARG A 234 -7.98 -3.23 24.24
N ALA A 235 -8.95 -2.48 24.78
CA ALA A 235 -9.58 -1.37 24.06
C ALA A 235 -8.58 -0.28 23.65
N HIS A 236 -7.56 -0.01 24.49
CA HIS A 236 -6.47 0.89 24.15
C HIS A 236 -5.53 0.38 23.04
N GLN A 237 -5.54 -0.91 22.72
CA GLN A 237 -4.79 -1.49 21.59
C GLN A 237 -5.55 -1.35 20.25
N LEU A 238 -6.84 -1.00 20.27
CA LEU A 238 -7.59 -0.71 19.06
C LEU A 238 -7.11 0.63 18.44
N PRO A 239 -7.13 0.76 17.10
CA PRO A 239 -6.82 2.03 16.44
C PRO A 239 -7.72 3.15 16.99
N ALA A 240 -7.18 4.37 17.09
CA ALA A 240 -7.89 5.54 17.57
C ALA A 240 -9.04 5.90 16.60
N THR A 241 -10.19 5.30 16.87
CA THR A 241 -11.42 5.39 16.07
C THR A 241 -12.57 5.80 16.98
N GLU A 242 -13.65 6.30 16.39
CA GLU A 242 -14.88 6.62 17.12
C GLU A 242 -15.40 5.40 17.92
N LEU A 243 -15.28 4.20 17.35
CA LEU A 243 -15.59 2.94 18.01
C LEU A 243 -14.79 2.72 19.30
N ARG A 244 -13.48 2.99 19.30
CA ARG A 244 -12.66 2.85 20.52
C ARG A 244 -13.15 3.77 21.63
N GLY A 245 -13.56 4.99 21.28
CA GLY A 245 -14.14 5.94 22.24
C GLY A 245 -15.44 5.41 22.85
N GLN A 246 -16.36 4.93 22.01
CA GLN A 246 -17.63 4.34 22.44
C GLN A 246 -17.42 3.09 23.30
N LEU A 247 -16.48 2.22 22.91
CA LEU A 247 -16.19 0.99 23.65
C LEU A 247 -15.60 1.30 25.04
N LEU A 248 -14.68 2.25 25.16
CA LEU A 248 -14.14 2.66 26.46
C LEU A 248 -15.21 3.28 27.37
N ALA A 249 -16.14 4.07 26.83
CA ALA A 249 -17.23 4.67 27.60
C ALA A 249 -18.19 3.60 28.17
N GLU A 250 -18.55 2.61 27.36
CA GLU A 250 -19.43 1.50 27.80
C GLU A 250 -18.74 0.58 28.83
N ILE A 251 -17.42 0.35 28.70
CA ILE A 251 -16.64 -0.41 29.69
C ILE A 251 -16.66 0.28 31.05
N GLU A 252 -16.48 1.60 31.08
CA GLU A 252 -16.51 2.36 32.33
C GLU A 252 -17.91 2.39 32.94
N ALA A 253 -18.96 2.52 32.11
CA ALA A 253 -20.34 2.45 32.57
C ALA A 253 -20.69 1.07 33.17
N ALA A 254 -20.27 -0.02 32.53
CA ALA A 254 -20.42 -1.38 33.05
C ALA A 254 -19.67 -1.58 34.37
N ARG A 255 -18.47 -1.00 34.51
CA ARG A 255 -17.68 -1.05 35.74
C ARG A 255 -18.39 -0.34 36.90
N GLU A 256 -18.94 0.84 36.65
CA GLU A 256 -19.67 1.60 37.67
C GLU A 256 -20.99 0.89 38.06
N ALA A 257 -21.71 0.33 37.09
CA ALA A 257 -22.89 -0.50 37.34
C ALA A 257 -22.58 -1.74 38.19
N ALA A 258 -21.43 -2.38 37.96
CA ALA A 258 -20.96 -3.52 38.75
C ALA A 258 -20.57 -3.11 40.17
N ARG A 259 -19.93 -1.94 40.33
CA ARG A 259 -19.62 -1.35 41.64
C ARG A 259 -20.89 -1.09 42.47
N LEU A 260 -21.96 -0.63 41.82
CA LEU A 260 -23.27 -0.42 42.43
C LEU A 260 -24.08 -1.70 42.62
N ARG A 261 -23.52 -2.88 42.28
CA ARG A 261 -24.18 -4.21 42.33
C ARG A 261 -25.49 -4.29 41.52
N THR A 262 -25.61 -3.47 40.49
CA THR A 262 -26.79 -3.45 39.61
C THR A 262 -26.61 -4.42 38.45
N LEU A 263 -26.83 -5.72 38.70
CA LEU A 263 -26.68 -6.79 37.69
C LEU A 263 -27.45 -6.51 36.39
N ALA A 264 -28.63 -5.90 36.48
CA ALA A 264 -29.44 -5.54 35.32
C ALA A 264 -28.74 -4.50 34.42
N ALA A 265 -28.14 -3.47 35.01
CA ALA A 265 -27.45 -2.41 34.27
C ALA A 265 -26.13 -2.91 33.67
N VAL A 266 -25.39 -3.78 34.38
CA VAL A 266 -24.18 -4.40 33.82
C VAL A 266 -24.51 -5.23 32.58
N ASN A 267 -25.57 -6.04 32.64
CA ASN A 267 -26.00 -6.86 31.50
C ASN A 267 -26.46 -6.01 30.31
N GLU A 268 -27.04 -4.84 30.55
CA GLU A 268 -27.42 -3.91 29.49
C GLU A 268 -26.20 -3.34 28.75
N HIS A 269 -25.19 -2.88 29.50
CA HIS A 269 -23.94 -2.39 28.91
C HIS A 269 -23.17 -3.49 28.16
N LEU A 270 -23.10 -4.71 28.71
CA LEU A 270 -22.48 -5.85 28.02
C LEU A 270 -23.16 -6.17 26.68
N ARG A 271 -24.50 -6.11 26.61
CA ARG A 271 -25.25 -6.29 25.36
C ARG A 271 -24.99 -5.16 24.36
N THR A 272 -24.82 -3.93 24.83
CA THR A 272 -24.47 -2.79 23.96
C THR A 272 -23.07 -2.96 23.37
N ILE A 273 -22.09 -3.36 24.18
CA ILE A 273 -20.72 -3.66 23.71
C ILE A 273 -20.74 -4.78 22.67
N GLN A 274 -21.51 -5.86 22.91
CA GLN A 274 -21.65 -6.94 21.95
C GLN A 274 -22.22 -6.46 20.61
N ARG A 275 -23.29 -5.64 20.62
CA ARG A 275 -23.88 -5.07 19.39
C ARG A 275 -22.91 -4.19 18.61
N LEU A 276 -22.09 -3.38 19.30
CA LEU A 276 -21.07 -2.55 18.66
C LEU A 276 -20.00 -3.41 17.96
N LEU A 277 -19.56 -4.49 18.60
CA LEU A 277 -18.59 -5.43 18.03
C LEU A 277 -19.16 -6.20 16.83
N GLU A 278 -20.41 -6.67 16.92
CA GLU A 278 -21.10 -7.36 15.82
C GLU A 278 -21.31 -6.44 14.61
N THR A 279 -21.63 -5.16 14.84
CA THR A 279 -21.81 -4.17 13.76
C THR A 279 -20.51 -3.93 13.00
N GLN A 280 -19.38 -3.87 13.71
CA GLN A 280 -18.06 -3.77 13.10
C GLN A 280 -17.65 -5.01 12.31
N THR A 281 -18.11 -6.18 12.73
CA THR A 281 -17.79 -7.44 12.02
C THR A 281 -18.51 -7.53 10.67
N ARG A 282 -19.61 -6.78 10.49
CA ARG A 282 -20.41 -6.76 9.26
C ARG A 282 -19.96 -5.70 8.23
N GLN A 283 -19.09 -4.76 8.62
CA GLN A 283 -18.58 -3.67 7.77
C GLN A 283 -17.22 -4.04 7.15
#